data_AF-A0A336N2Z1-F1
#
_entry.id   AF-A0A336N2Z1-F1
#
_cell.length_a   1.000
_cell.length_b   1.000
_cell.length_c   1.000
_cell.angle_alpha   90.00
_cell.angle_beta   90.00
_cell.angle_gamma   90.00
#
_symmetry.space_group_name_H-M   'P 1'
#
loop_
_entity.id
_entity.type
_entity.pdbx_description
1 polymer ?
#
loop_
_entity_poly.entity_id
_entity_poly.type
_entity_poly.pdbx_seq_one_letter_code
_entity_poly.pdbx_strand_id
1 'polypeptide(L)'
;MQKEIYLFDLWINNSDRTLSDKDTGNVNLLFSRSLKKLFLIDHNLAFDSNLSDTQFTHHIFSRVNRSKTNANWSFDLVDRPYLQDKFSEAIQCIDEVFSEIPEEWQPSDDYDSYLESIRNILNRILTNEFWKNIV
;
A
#
# COMPACT_ATOMS: atom_id res chain seq x y z
N MET A 1 -12.90 1.45 4.10
CA MET A 1 -11.83 0.76 4.86
C MET A 1 -11.16 -0.38 4.10
N GLN A 2 -11.79 -1.54 3.81
CA GLN A 2 -11.06 -2.67 3.15
C GLN A 2 -10.49 -2.30 1.76
N LYS A 3 -11.27 -1.60 0.93
CA LYS A 3 -10.80 -1.06 -0.37
C LYS A 3 -9.65 -0.05 -0.23
N GLU A 4 -9.68 0.77 0.82
CA GLU A 4 -8.64 1.75 1.10
C GLU A 4 -7.34 1.08 1.55
N ILE A 5 -7.42 0.03 2.36
CA ILE A 5 -6.25 -0.77 2.76
C ILE A 5 -5.63 -1.44 1.54
N TYR A 6 -6.45 -2.11 0.73
CA TYR A 6 -5.98 -2.72 -0.52
C TYR A 6 -5.29 -1.72 -1.43
N LEU A 7 -5.91 -0.54 -1.63
CA LEU A 7 -5.35 0.49 -2.48
C LEU A 7 -4.07 1.10 -1.90
N PHE A 8 -4.03 1.31 -0.58
CA PHE A 8 -2.85 1.82 0.10
C PHE A 8 -1.67 0.86 -0.05
N ASP A 9 -1.86 -0.42 0.26
CA ASP A 9 -0.81 -1.44 0.11
C ASP A 9 -0.38 -1.57 -1.36
N LEU A 10 -1.31 -1.52 -2.32
CA LEU A 10 -0.98 -1.52 -3.76
C LEU A 10 -0.19 -0.26 -4.18
N TRP A 11 -0.57 0.91 -3.67
CA TRP A 11 0.05 2.18 -3.97
C TRP A 11 1.51 2.21 -3.55
N ILE A 12 1.81 1.73 -2.34
CA ILE A 12 3.17 1.66 -1.80
C ILE A 12 3.91 0.36 -2.17
N ASN A 13 3.36 -0.49 -3.05
CA ASN A 13 3.92 -1.81 -3.40
C ASN A 13 4.16 -2.75 -2.20
N ASN A 14 3.32 -2.72 -1.16
CA ASN A 14 3.39 -3.64 -0.03
C ASN A 14 2.55 -4.91 -0.27
N SER A 15 3.15 -5.97 -0.81
CA SER A 15 2.43 -7.24 -1.01
C SER A 15 2.42 -8.18 0.19
N ASP A 16 3.10 -7.83 1.28
CA ASP A 16 3.31 -8.75 2.40
C ASP A 16 2.03 -9.02 3.20
N ARG A 17 1.00 -8.16 3.05
CA ARG A 17 -0.29 -8.31 3.73
C ARG A 17 -1.14 -9.44 3.17
N THR A 18 -0.80 -10.68 3.53
CA THR A 18 -1.31 -11.89 2.85
C THR A 18 -2.22 -12.76 3.70
N LEU A 19 -3.05 -13.54 3.02
CA LEU A 19 -3.65 -14.76 3.57
C LEU A 19 -2.99 -15.97 2.92
N SER A 20 -2.80 -17.04 3.68
CA SER A 20 -2.43 -18.34 3.13
C SER A 20 -3.57 -19.35 3.30
N ASP A 21 -3.62 -20.34 2.40
CA ASP A 21 -4.60 -21.43 2.47
C ASP A 21 -4.34 -22.40 3.63
N LYS A 22 -3.21 -22.25 4.35
CA LYS A 22 -2.76 -23.16 5.41
C LYS A 22 -2.68 -22.46 6.79
N ASP A 23 -3.55 -21.50 7.02
CA ASP A 23 -3.73 -20.78 8.31
C ASP A 23 -2.56 -19.89 8.77
N THR A 24 -1.48 -19.75 7.99
CA THR A 24 -0.34 -18.86 8.29
C THR A 24 -0.21 -17.77 7.23
N GLY A 25 -1.11 -16.79 7.27
CA GLY A 25 -0.95 -15.55 6.49
C GLY A 25 -0.18 -14.49 7.29
N ASN A 26 0.27 -13.43 6.61
CA ASN A 26 0.91 -12.30 7.25
C ASN A 26 0.00 -11.07 7.23
N VAL A 27 -1.03 -11.07 8.08
CA VAL A 27 -2.11 -10.08 7.98
C VAL A 27 -1.67 -8.70 8.48
N ASN A 28 -0.80 -8.62 9.48
CA ASN A 28 -0.25 -7.36 10.00
C ASN A 28 -1.29 -6.26 10.29
N LEU A 29 -2.46 -6.66 10.78
CA LEU A 29 -3.55 -5.78 11.21
C LEU A 29 -3.81 -5.98 12.70
N LEU A 30 -3.79 -4.89 13.46
CA LEU A 30 -4.16 -4.89 14.87
C LEU A 30 -5.41 -4.05 15.09
N PHE A 31 -6.44 -4.63 15.70
CA PHE A 31 -7.65 -3.89 16.07
C PHE A 31 -7.66 -3.57 17.57
N SER A 32 -7.65 -2.28 17.89
CA SER A 32 -7.85 -1.81 19.26
C SER A 32 -9.32 -1.58 19.54
N ARG A 33 -9.90 -2.37 20.44
CA ARG A 33 -11.30 -2.22 20.86
C ARG A 33 -11.55 -0.90 21.60
N SER A 34 -10.62 -0.49 22.46
CA SER A 34 -10.74 0.74 23.25
C SER A 34 -10.72 1.99 22.37
N LEU A 35 -9.82 2.01 21.38
CA LEU A 35 -9.69 3.12 20.45
C LEU A 35 -10.68 3.05 19.28
N LYS A 36 -11.29 1.88 19.06
CA LYS A 36 -12.07 1.57 17.84
C LYS A 36 -11.28 1.87 16.57
N LYS A 37 -9.98 1.56 16.58
CA LYS A 37 -9.05 1.83 15.47
C LYS A 37 -8.42 0.55 14.97
N LEU A 38 -8.23 0.49 13.67
CA LEU A 38 -7.43 -0.52 12.99
C LEU A 38 -6.05 0.07 12.70
N PHE A 39 -5.00 -0.64 13.10
CA PHE A 39 -3.62 -0.27 12.85
C PHE A 39 -3.05 -1.21 11.80
N LEU A 40 -2.48 -0.62 10.75
CA LEU A 40 -1.67 -1.31 9.76
C LEU A 40 -0.24 -1.22 10.27
N ILE A 41 0.38 -2.38 10.49
CA ILE A 41 1.77 -2.45 10.96
C ILE A 41 2.62 -3.17 9.92
N ASP A 42 3.93 -3.15 10.17
CA ASP A 42 4.94 -3.92 9.45
C ASP A 42 4.95 -3.67 7.94
N HIS A 43 5.56 -2.55 7.55
CA HIS A 43 5.74 -2.09 6.16
C HIS A 43 7.19 -2.22 5.70
N ASN A 44 7.96 -3.12 6.31
CA ASN A 44 9.37 -3.34 5.99
C ASN A 44 9.61 -3.81 4.53
N LEU A 45 8.60 -4.39 3.90
CA LEU A 45 8.60 -4.80 2.48
C LEU A 45 7.80 -3.85 1.58
N ALA A 46 7.48 -2.65 2.06
CA ALA A 46 6.94 -1.60 1.20
C ALA A 46 8.00 -1.08 0.23
N PHE A 47 7.52 -0.48 -0.85
CA PHE A 47 8.31 0.12 -1.93
C PHE A 47 9.18 -0.88 -2.70
N ASP A 48 8.78 -2.15 -2.76
CA ASP A 48 9.44 -3.13 -3.62
C ASP A 48 9.26 -2.77 -5.10
N SER A 49 10.35 -2.41 -5.77
CA SER A 49 10.37 -2.06 -7.19
C SER A 49 10.20 -3.27 -8.12
N ASN A 50 10.42 -4.49 -7.61
CA ASN A 50 10.35 -5.74 -8.37
C ASN A 50 9.04 -6.49 -8.17
N LEU A 51 8.05 -5.81 -7.58
CA LEU A 51 6.74 -6.39 -7.31
C LEU A 51 6.07 -6.88 -8.61
N SER A 52 5.80 -8.18 -8.64
CA SER A 52 5.01 -8.83 -9.69
C SER A 52 3.51 -8.80 -9.38
N ASP A 53 2.69 -8.71 -10.44
CA ASP A 53 1.22 -8.69 -10.32
C ASP A 53 0.66 -9.91 -9.58
N THR A 54 1.36 -11.05 -9.62
CA THR A 54 0.92 -12.29 -8.98
C THR A 54 1.03 -12.24 -7.46
N GLN A 55 1.93 -11.42 -6.89
CA GLN A 55 2.08 -11.31 -5.44
C GLN A 55 0.82 -10.72 -4.78
N PHE A 56 0.18 -9.73 -5.42
CA PHE A 56 -1.04 -9.10 -4.90
C PHE A 56 -2.29 -10.00 -4.93
N THR A 57 -2.24 -11.15 -5.63
CA THR A 57 -3.33 -12.13 -5.59
C THR A 57 -3.48 -12.77 -4.20
N HIS A 58 -2.40 -12.84 -3.43
CA HIS A 58 -2.38 -13.39 -2.07
C HIS A 58 -2.80 -12.37 -1.00
N HIS A 59 -2.95 -11.09 -1.38
CA HIS A 59 -3.32 -10.04 -0.45
C HIS A 59 -4.66 -10.35 0.26
N ILE A 60 -4.80 -10.00 1.54
CA ILE A 60 -5.98 -10.33 2.36
C ILE A 60 -7.31 -9.84 1.75
N PHE A 61 -7.30 -8.66 1.12
CA PHE A 61 -8.45 -8.06 0.43
C PHE A 61 -8.41 -8.23 -1.09
N SER A 62 -7.52 -9.07 -1.63
CA SER A 62 -7.50 -9.39 -3.06
C SER A 62 -8.83 -10.01 -3.50
N ARG A 63 -9.14 -9.91 -4.79
CA ARG A 63 -10.38 -10.48 -5.36
C ARG A 63 -10.57 -11.96 -5.02
N VAL A 64 -9.49 -12.75 -4.98
CA VAL A 64 -9.50 -14.18 -4.65
C VAL A 64 -9.84 -14.42 -3.17
N ASN A 65 -9.41 -13.53 -2.28
CA ASN A 65 -9.56 -13.66 -0.84
C ASN A 65 -10.77 -12.90 -0.27
N ARG A 66 -11.49 -12.13 -1.08
CA ARG A 66 -12.69 -11.36 -0.63
C ARG A 66 -13.76 -12.26 0.01
N SER A 67 -13.98 -13.46 -0.52
CA SER A 67 -14.93 -14.44 0.03
C SER A 67 -14.52 -14.94 1.43
N LYS A 68 -13.21 -15.04 1.69
CA LYS A 68 -12.65 -15.47 2.99
C LYS A 68 -12.74 -14.38 4.06
N THR A 69 -12.85 -13.12 3.64
CA THR A 69 -12.81 -11.94 4.55
C THR A 69 -14.15 -11.22 4.69
N ASN A 70 -15.24 -11.79 4.15
CA ASN A 70 -16.54 -11.12 4.04
C ASN A 70 -16.43 -9.73 3.40
N ALA A 71 -15.46 -9.54 2.51
CA ALA A 71 -15.18 -8.26 1.88
C ALA A 71 -16.06 -8.11 0.63
N ASN A 72 -17.13 -7.34 0.75
CA ASN A 72 -18.01 -7.02 -0.38
C ASN A 72 -17.80 -5.56 -0.81
N TRP A 73 -16.75 -5.31 -1.59
CA TRP A 73 -16.43 -3.99 -2.11
C TRP A 73 -15.94 -4.06 -3.56
N SER A 74 -16.14 -2.95 -4.29
CA SER A 74 -15.61 -2.65 -5.62
C SER A 74 -15.20 -1.18 -5.67
N PHE A 75 -14.31 -0.82 -6.60
CA PHE A 75 -14.08 0.58 -6.93
C PHE A 75 -15.17 1.05 -7.89
N ASP A 76 -15.72 2.23 -7.64
CA ASP A 76 -16.68 2.89 -8.53
C ASP A 76 -16.13 4.20 -9.10
N LEU A 77 -16.96 4.91 -9.88
CA LEU A 77 -16.57 6.16 -10.53
C LEU A 77 -16.25 7.30 -9.55
N VAL A 78 -16.76 7.25 -8.32
CA VAL A 78 -16.50 8.30 -7.31
C VAL A 78 -15.26 8.01 -6.49
N ASP A 79 -14.85 6.73 -6.40
CA ASP A 79 -13.68 6.33 -5.64
C ASP A 79 -12.38 6.89 -6.18
N ARG A 80 -12.19 6.88 -7.50
CA ARG A 80 -10.95 7.36 -8.12
C ARG A 80 -10.65 8.82 -7.74
N PRO A 81 -11.51 9.81 -8.03
CA PRO A 81 -11.17 11.20 -7.69
C PRO A 81 -10.94 11.38 -6.19
N TYR A 82 -11.80 10.80 -5.34
CA TYR A 82 -11.66 10.91 -3.88
C TYR A 82 -10.33 10.33 -3.36
N LEU A 83 -9.94 9.14 -3.80
CA LEU A 83 -8.73 8.47 -3.34
C LEU A 83 -7.48 9.07 -3.97
N GLN A 84 -7.55 9.48 -5.24
CA GLN A 84 -6.44 10.17 -5.92
C GLN A 84 -6.13 11.50 -5.22
N ASP A 85 -7.14 12.29 -4.85
CA ASP A 85 -6.95 13.55 -4.12
C ASP A 85 -6.28 13.28 -2.76
N LYS A 86 -6.82 12.33 -1.98
CA LYS A 86 -6.26 11.94 -0.67
C LYS A 86 -4.80 11.49 -0.74
N PHE A 87 -4.42 10.74 -1.76
CA PHE A 87 -3.02 10.32 -1.93
C PHE A 87 -2.14 11.42 -2.51
N SER A 88 -2.69 12.31 -3.35
CA SER A 88 -1.96 13.46 -3.87
C SER A 88 -1.55 14.42 -2.76
N GLU A 89 -2.42 14.64 -1.78
CA GLU A 89 -2.11 15.41 -0.57
C GLU A 89 -0.92 14.79 0.20
N ALA A 90 -0.89 13.46 0.33
CA ALA A 90 0.22 12.76 1.00
C ALA A 90 1.54 12.81 0.20
N ILE A 91 1.48 12.86 -1.14
CA ILE A 91 2.69 13.00 -1.97
C ILE A 91 3.29 14.40 -1.81
N GLN A 92 2.48 15.44 -1.59
CA GLN A 92 2.96 16.82 -1.46
C GLN A 92 3.95 17.02 -0.31
N CYS A 93 3.86 16.20 0.75
CA CYS A 93 4.80 16.27 1.88
C CYS A 93 5.94 15.24 1.82
N ILE A 94 6.07 14.45 0.74
CA ILE A 94 7.07 13.37 0.71
C ILE A 94 8.51 13.88 0.79
N ASP A 95 8.80 15.04 0.18
CA ASP A 95 10.13 15.66 0.26
C ASP A 95 10.48 16.09 1.68
N GLU A 96 9.50 16.64 2.40
CA GLU A 96 9.66 17.01 3.80
C GLU A 96 9.95 15.76 4.63
N VAL A 97 9.18 14.68 4.44
CA VAL A 97 9.40 13.39 5.10
C VAL A 97 10.79 12.83 4.82
N PHE A 98 11.26 12.88 3.57
CA PHE A 98 12.60 12.41 3.20
C PHE A 98 13.70 13.25 3.87
N SER A 99 13.49 14.56 4.01
CA SER A 99 14.44 15.45 4.69
C SER A 99 14.51 15.24 6.21
N GLU A 100 13.47 14.66 6.80
CA GLU A 100 13.41 14.34 8.22
C GLU A 100 14.06 12.98 8.58
N ILE A 101 14.49 12.20 7.57
CA ILE A 101 15.16 10.90 7.81
C ILE A 101 16.53 11.16 8.45
N PRO A 102 16.79 10.67 9.67
CA PRO A 102 18.06 10.87 10.36
C PRO A 102 19.23 10.35 9.53
N GLU A 103 20.36 11.05 9.54
CA GLU A 103 21.56 10.69 8.78
C GLU A 103 22.04 9.28 9.14
N GLU A 104 21.93 8.88 10.41
CA GLU A 104 22.29 7.55 10.89
C GLU A 104 21.43 6.40 10.33
N TRP A 105 20.28 6.70 9.73
CA TRP A 105 19.41 5.72 9.08
C TRP A 105 19.63 5.65 7.57
N GLN A 106 20.42 6.57 7.01
CA GLN A 106 20.70 6.62 5.58
C GLN A 106 21.72 5.53 5.23
N PRO A 107 21.41 4.61 4.30
CA PRO A 107 22.37 3.61 3.84
C PRO A 107 23.59 4.27 3.21
N SER A 108 24.75 3.60 3.31
CA SER A 108 26.04 4.12 2.84
C SER A 108 26.10 4.34 1.32
N ASP A 109 25.26 3.64 0.57
CA ASP A 109 25.26 3.64 -0.89
C ASP A 109 23.82 3.74 -1.42
N ASP A 110 23.66 4.45 -2.53
CA ASP A 110 22.44 4.49 -3.36
C ASP A 110 21.17 5.05 -2.68
N TYR A 111 21.34 5.81 -1.60
CA TYR A 111 20.22 6.41 -0.85
C TYR A 111 19.34 7.32 -1.71
N ASP A 112 19.92 8.25 -2.46
CA ASP A 112 19.17 9.17 -3.32
C ASP A 112 18.40 8.44 -4.41
N SER A 113 19.01 7.43 -5.05
CA SER A 113 18.32 6.60 -6.06
C SER A 113 17.17 5.80 -5.43
N TYR A 114 17.36 5.32 -4.19
CA TYR A 114 16.30 4.62 -3.46
C TYR A 114 15.12 5.56 -3.15
N LEU A 115 15.36 6.77 -2.68
CA LEU A 115 14.31 7.78 -2.47
C LEU A 115 13.59 8.12 -3.78
N GLU A 116 14.33 8.27 -4.87
CA GLU A 116 13.74 8.52 -6.19
C GLU A 116 12.90 7.32 -6.67
N SER A 117 13.31 6.08 -6.35
CA SER A 117 12.51 4.88 -6.64
C SER A 117 11.18 4.89 -5.88
N ILE A 118 11.19 5.27 -4.59
CA ILE A 118 9.97 5.43 -3.77
C ILE A 118 9.07 6.50 -4.39
N ARG A 119 9.65 7.65 -4.77
CA ARG A 119 8.92 8.73 -5.42
C ARG A 119 8.22 8.28 -6.70
N ASN A 120 8.93 7.52 -7.53
CA ASN A 120 8.37 6.95 -8.75
C ASN A 120 7.23 5.97 -8.45
N ILE A 121 7.38 5.10 -7.45
CA ILE A 121 6.33 4.18 -6.99
C ILE A 121 5.08 4.97 -6.55
N LEU A 122 5.25 6.02 -5.75
CA LEU A 122 4.15 6.83 -5.23
C LEU A 122 3.43 7.60 -6.33
N ASN A 123 4.17 8.19 -7.29
CA ASN A 123 3.61 8.98 -8.39
C ASN A 123 2.75 8.16 -9.36
N ARG A 124 2.85 6.82 -9.36
CA ARG A 124 1.99 5.95 -10.17
C ARG A 124 0.50 6.21 -9.92
N ILE A 125 0.10 6.63 -8.72
CA ILE A 125 -1.30 6.96 -8.38
C ILE A 125 -1.90 8.06 -9.28
N LEU A 126 -1.06 8.91 -9.87
CA LEU A 126 -1.48 9.98 -10.78
C LEU A 126 -1.69 9.48 -12.22
N THR A 127 -1.19 8.29 -12.53
CA THR A 127 -1.22 7.72 -13.88
C THR A 127 -2.52 6.97 -14.14
N ASN A 128 -3.02 7.04 -15.38
CA ASN A 128 -4.18 6.23 -15.78
C ASN A 128 -3.88 4.73 -15.75
N GLU A 129 -2.62 4.32 -15.93
CA GLU A 129 -2.21 2.91 -15.93
C GLU A 129 -2.45 2.25 -14.58
N PHE A 130 -2.05 2.91 -13.49
CA PHE A 130 -2.30 2.43 -12.14
C PHE A 130 -3.79 2.15 -11.90
N TRP A 131 -4.68 3.08 -12.28
CA TRP A 131 -6.12 2.92 -12.10
C TRP A 131 -6.76 1.89 -13.03
N LYS A 132 -6.20 1.64 -14.22
CA LYS A 132 -6.70 0.60 -15.13
C LYS A 132 -6.49 -0.80 -14.58
N ASN A 133 -5.44 -1.01 -13.80
CA ASN A 133 -5.12 -2.31 -13.21
C ASN A 133 -5.93 -2.60 -11.93
N ILE A 134 -6.68 -1.61 -11.44
CA ILE A 134 -7.56 -1.71 -10.28
C ILE A 134 -8.98 -2.04 -10.76
N VAL A 135 -9.23 -3.30 -11.14
CA VAL A 135 -10.57 -3.80 -11.55
C VAL A 135 -10.83 -5.21 -11.00
#